data_AF-A0A8B8GCN0-F1
#
_entry.id   AF-A0A8B8GCN0-F1
#
_cell.length_a   1.000
_cell.length_b   1.000
_cell.length_c   1.000
_cell.angle_alpha   90.00
_cell.angle_beta   90.00
_cell.angle_gamma   90.00
#
_symmetry.space_group_name_H-M   'P 1'
#
loop_
_entity.id
_entity.type
_entity.pdbx_description
1 polymer ?
#
loop_
_entity_poly.entity_id
_entity_poly.type
_entity_poly.pdbx_seq_one_letter_code
_entity_poly.pdbx_strand_id
1 'polypeptide(L)'
;MDLQLLLSENENVSNSDIDAIEMTDELVATSELLKPNSTPLEVLQFIVNNNNFVPNVAVALRIILTMPVSVASGEQSFSKLKIIKNYLRPSMNQERLSDLATISIEK
;
A
#
# COMPACT_ATOMS: atom_id res chain seq x y z
N MET A 1 -45.58 21.08 -1.99
CA MET A 1 -44.68 20.32 -1.11
C MET A 1 -43.50 19.95 -1.99
N ASP A 2 -42.42 20.72 -1.89
CA ASP A 2 -41.32 20.70 -2.86
C ASP A 2 -40.56 19.38 -2.80
N LEU A 3 -40.45 18.69 -3.94
CA LEU A 3 -39.57 17.54 -4.10
C LEU A 3 -38.11 17.90 -3.74
N GLN A 4 -37.75 19.17 -3.91
CA GLN A 4 -36.46 19.75 -3.51
C GLN A 4 -36.21 19.62 -2.00
N LEU A 5 -37.25 19.70 -1.17
CA LEU A 5 -37.13 19.70 0.28
C LEU A 5 -36.92 18.26 0.81
N LEU A 6 -37.63 17.28 0.23
CA LEU A 6 -37.44 15.84 0.50
C LEU A 6 -36.06 15.31 0.09
N LEU A 7 -35.46 15.89 -0.96
CA LEU A 7 -34.09 15.56 -1.36
C LEU A 7 -33.04 16.25 -0.48
N SER A 8 -33.30 17.49 -0.05
CA SER A 8 -32.40 18.22 0.87
C SER A 8 -32.37 17.64 2.29
N GLU A 9 -33.48 17.03 2.75
CA GLU A 9 -33.50 16.29 4.02
C GLU A 9 -32.67 15.00 3.93
N ASN A 10 -32.49 14.44 2.73
CA ASN A 10 -31.71 13.22 2.48
C ASN A 10 -30.22 13.51 2.14
N GLU A 11 -29.86 14.76 1.84
CA GLU A 11 -28.48 15.21 1.65
C GLU A 11 -27.72 15.43 2.97
N ASN A 12 -28.40 15.37 4.11
CA ASN A 12 -27.75 15.37 5.43
C ASN A 12 -27.25 14.00 5.86
N VAL A 13 -27.44 12.95 5.04
CA VAL A 13 -26.67 11.73 5.20
C VAL A 13 -25.25 12.07 4.81
N SER A 14 -24.36 12.11 5.80
CA SER A 14 -22.92 12.17 5.62
C SER A 14 -22.52 11.23 4.49
N ASN A 15 -22.27 11.77 3.29
CA ASN A 15 -21.76 11.01 2.13
C ASN A 15 -20.27 10.67 2.35
N SER A 16 -19.91 10.24 3.55
CA SER A 16 -18.61 9.67 3.81
C SER A 16 -18.61 8.25 3.27
N ASP A 17 -17.61 7.92 2.46
CA ASP A 17 -17.40 6.56 1.91
C ASP A 17 -17.32 5.48 3.01
N ILE A 18 -17.10 5.89 4.27
CA ILE A 18 -17.03 5.05 5.46
C ILE A 18 -17.95 5.65 6.52
N ASP A 19 -18.85 4.84 7.07
CA ASP A 19 -19.61 5.20 8.26
C ASP A 19 -18.71 5.05 9.50
N ALA A 20 -18.47 6.18 10.17
CA ALA A 20 -17.62 6.21 11.35
C ALA A 20 -18.22 5.41 12.52
N ILE A 21 -19.55 5.35 12.64
CA ILE A 21 -20.24 4.64 13.73
C ILE A 21 -20.07 3.13 13.53
N GLU A 22 -20.32 2.64 12.32
CA GLU A 22 -20.11 1.23 11.96
C GLU A 22 -18.65 0.82 12.20
N MET A 23 -17.70 1.66 11.77
CA MET A 23 -16.28 1.40 12.01
C MET A 23 -15.92 1.35 13.50
N THR A 24 -16.51 2.20 14.33
CA THR A 24 -16.27 2.16 15.78
C THR A 24 -16.86 0.90 16.43
N ASP A 25 -18.05 0.47 16.01
CA ASP A 25 -18.68 -0.75 16.52
C ASP A 25 -17.85 -1.99 16.16
N GLU A 26 -17.34 -2.05 14.93
CA GLU A 26 -16.44 -3.11 14.49
C GLU A 26 -15.12 -3.14 15.30
N LEU A 27 -14.57 -1.97 15.64
CA LEU A 27 -13.36 -1.87 16.46
C LEU A 27 -13.59 -2.36 17.89
N VAL A 28 -14.75 -2.04 18.47
CA VAL A 28 -15.12 -2.54 19.80
C VAL A 28 -15.29 -4.06 19.74
N ALA A 29 -16.04 -4.59 18.77
CA ALA A 29 -16.24 -6.03 18.61
C ALA A 29 -14.91 -6.78 18.40
N THR A 30 -13.99 -6.24 17.59
CA THR A 30 -12.66 -6.84 17.43
C THR A 30 -11.83 -6.79 18.70
N SER A 31 -11.91 -5.71 19.48
CA SER A 31 -11.17 -5.59 20.74
C SER A 31 -11.59 -6.61 21.79
N GLU A 32 -12.88 -7.00 21.81
CA GLU A 32 -13.41 -8.01 22.72
C GLU A 32 -13.01 -9.45 22.32
N LEU A 33 -12.86 -9.70 21.02
CA LEU A 33 -12.46 -11.01 20.49
C LEU A 33 -10.94 -11.24 20.51
N LEU A 34 -10.15 -10.16 20.63
CA LEU A 34 -8.70 -10.23 20.52
C LEU A 34 -8.02 -10.60 21.84
N LYS A 35 -7.02 -11.48 21.75
CA LYS A 35 -6.12 -11.76 22.89
C LYS A 35 -5.13 -10.60 23.04
N PRO A 36 -4.79 -10.19 24.27
CA PRO A 36 -3.76 -9.19 24.47
C PRO A 36 -2.43 -9.70 23.87
N ASN A 37 -1.81 -8.87 23.02
CA ASN A 37 -0.54 -9.11 22.31
C ASN A 37 -0.60 -9.88 20.97
N SER A 38 -1.75 -10.00 20.30
CA SER A 38 -1.81 -10.54 18.94
C SER A 38 -1.16 -9.62 17.92
N THR A 39 -0.43 -10.18 16.95
CA THR A 39 0.17 -9.39 15.86
C THR A 39 -0.92 -8.96 14.86
N PRO A 40 -0.80 -7.79 14.20
CA PRO A 40 -1.80 -7.32 13.24
C PRO A 40 -2.08 -8.32 12.09
N LEU A 41 -1.08 -9.14 11.74
CA LEU A 41 -1.23 -10.21 10.74
C LEU A 41 -2.10 -11.36 11.26
N GLU A 42 -1.90 -11.79 12.50
CA GLU A 42 -2.74 -12.82 13.14
C GLU A 42 -4.18 -12.34 13.30
N VAL A 43 -4.37 -11.05 13.66
CA VAL A 43 -5.69 -10.42 13.72
C VAL A 43 -6.38 -10.46 12.35
N LEU A 44 -5.67 -10.06 11.30
CA LEU A 44 -6.22 -10.08 9.95
C LEU A 44 -6.57 -11.51 9.49
N GLN A 45 -5.70 -12.49 9.76
CA GLN A 45 -5.97 -13.89 9.45
C GLN A 45 -7.20 -14.41 10.20
N PHE A 46 -7.35 -14.06 11.47
CA PHE A 46 -8.52 -14.41 12.25
C PHE A 46 -9.80 -13.82 11.65
N ILE A 47 -9.79 -12.54 11.28
CA ILE A 47 -10.95 -11.88 10.67
C ILE A 47 -11.33 -12.55 9.33
N VAL A 48 -10.35 -12.83 8.47
CA VAL A 48 -10.57 -13.48 7.17
C VAL A 48 -11.13 -14.90 7.34
N ASN A 49 -10.63 -15.66 8.32
CA ASN A 49 -11.09 -17.02 8.59
C ASN A 49 -12.52 -17.06 9.17
N ASN A 50 -12.98 -15.97 9.78
CA ASN A 50 -14.33 -15.85 10.35
C ASN A 50 -15.26 -15.03 9.44
N ASN A 51 -15.24 -15.30 8.13
CA ASN A 51 -16.11 -14.66 7.13
C ASN A 51 -16.04 -13.13 7.05
N ASN A 52 -14.94 -12.52 7.51
CA ASN A 52 -14.72 -11.08 7.38
C ASN A 52 -15.84 -10.24 8.03
N PHE A 53 -16.28 -10.67 9.22
CA PHE A 53 -17.38 -10.09 10.00
C PHE A 53 -17.24 -8.60 10.36
N VAL A 54 -16.04 -8.03 10.17
CA VAL A 54 -15.67 -6.63 10.44
C VAL A 54 -14.94 -6.07 9.21
N PRO A 55 -15.69 -5.78 8.13
CA PRO A 55 -15.11 -5.47 6.83
C PRO A 55 -14.27 -4.18 6.83
N ASN A 56 -14.70 -3.14 7.55
CA ASN A 56 -13.99 -1.86 7.61
C ASN A 56 -12.64 -2.01 8.33
N VAL A 57 -12.63 -2.74 9.45
CA VAL A 57 -11.39 -3.05 10.19
C VAL A 57 -10.44 -3.92 9.37
N ALA A 58 -10.97 -4.91 8.64
CA ALA A 58 -10.16 -5.76 7.76
C ALA A 58 -9.46 -4.95 6.66
N VAL A 59 -10.17 -4.00 6.04
CA VAL A 59 -9.61 -3.11 5.02
C VAL A 59 -8.54 -2.20 5.62
N ALA A 60 -8.81 -1.59 6.79
CA ALA A 60 -7.84 -0.73 7.48
C ALA A 60 -6.54 -1.49 7.81
N LEU A 61 -6.64 -2.70 8.36
CA LEU A 61 -5.48 -3.56 8.65
C LEU A 61 -4.71 -3.92 7.40
N ARG A 62 -5.39 -4.22 6.28
CA ARG A 62 -4.73 -4.50 5.01
C ARG A 62 -3.97 -3.29 4.47
N ILE A 63 -4.53 -2.09 4.57
CA ILE A 63 -3.85 -0.86 4.15
C ILE A 63 -2.60 -0.65 5.01
N ILE A 64 -2.73 -0.72 6.34
CA ILE A 64 -1.63 -0.52 7.27
C ILE A 64 -0.54 -1.58 7.11
N LEU A 65 -0.88 -2.83 6.77
CA LEU A 65 0.11 -3.89 6.52
C LEU A 65 0.76 -3.78 5.13
N THR A 66 0.01 -3.33 4.12
CA THR A 66 0.51 -3.24 2.74
C THR A 66 1.31 -1.96 2.50
N MET A 67 0.96 -0.85 3.14
CA MET A 67 1.66 0.44 2.98
C MET A 67 3.16 0.36 3.33
N PRO A 68 3.59 -0.12 4.51
CA PRO A 68 5.01 -0.25 4.84
C PRO A 68 5.71 -1.31 3.97
N VAL A 69 5.01 -2.41 3.63
CA VAL A 69 5.56 -3.47 2.75
C VAL A 69 5.81 -2.93 1.34
N SER A 70 4.89 -2.14 0.80
CA SER A 70 5.02 -1.52 -0.52
C SER A 70 6.12 -0.46 -0.54
N VAL A 71 6.23 0.36 0.50
CA VAL A 71 7.30 1.36 0.60
C VAL A 71 8.66 0.68 0.69
N ALA A 72 8.82 -0.30 1.58
CA ALA A 72 10.07 -1.05 1.71
C ALA A 72 10.43 -1.84 0.44
N SER A 73 9.45 -2.48 -0.21
CA SER A 73 9.65 -3.20 -1.47
C SER A 73 10.01 -2.27 -2.62
N GLY A 74 9.37 -1.10 -2.69
CA GLY A 74 9.67 -0.04 -3.64
C GLY A 74 11.10 0.48 -3.46
N GLU A 75 11.47 0.88 -2.25
CA GLU A 75 12.81 1.35 -1.90
C GLU A 75 13.88 0.28 -2.19
N GLN A 76 13.63 -0.98 -1.84
CA GLN A 76 14.52 -2.09 -2.13
C GLN A 76 14.69 -2.29 -3.64
N SER A 77 13.60 -2.23 -4.41
CA SER A 77 13.62 -2.40 -5.87
C SER A 77 14.35 -1.24 -6.56
N PHE A 78 14.10 0.00 -6.15
CA PHE A 78 14.80 1.18 -6.66
C PHE A 78 16.29 1.19 -6.29
N SER A 79 16.64 0.72 -5.09
CA SER A 79 18.04 0.56 -4.68
C SER A 79 18.78 -0.43 -5.58
N LYS A 80 18.20 -1.60 -5.86
CA LYS A 80 18.76 -2.59 -6.80
C LYS A 80 18.92 -2.00 -8.21
N LEU A 81 17.90 -1.31 -8.72
CA LEU A 81 17.98 -0.64 -10.03
C LEU A 81 19.06 0.45 -10.08
N LYS A 82 19.22 1.21 -8.99
CA LYS A 82 20.28 2.21 -8.86
C LYS A 82 21.66 1.55 -8.94
N ILE A 83 21.87 0.43 -8.26
CA ILE A 83 23.12 -0.34 -8.33
C ILE A 83 23.39 -0.83 -9.76
N ILE A 84 22.41 -1.45 -10.41
CA ILE A 84 22.55 -1.96 -11.79
C ILE A 84 22.88 -0.84 -12.77
N LYS A 85 22.13 0.28 -12.71
CA LYS A 85 22.40 1.46 -13.55
C LYS A 85 23.78 2.04 -13.33
N ASN A 86 24.22 2.13 -12.07
CA ASN A 86 25.52 2.68 -11.73
C ASN A 86 26.68 1.77 -12.17
N TYR A 87 26.48 0.44 -12.18
CA TYR A 87 27.46 -0.52 -12.67
C TYR A 87 27.58 -0.49 -14.20
N LEU A 88 26.46 -0.45 -14.92
CA LEU A 88 26.46 -0.48 -16.39
C LEU A 88 26.97 0.83 -17.03
N ARG A 89 26.73 1.98 -16.39
CA ARG A 89 27.11 3.29 -16.95
C ARG A 89 28.61 3.45 -17.25
N PRO A 90 29.53 3.15 -16.32
CA PRO A 90 30.96 3.18 -16.62
C PRO A 90 31.34 2.06 -17.59
N SER A 91 30.78 0.84 -17.48
CA SER A 91 31.08 -0.28 -18.38
C SER A 91 30.80 0.04 -19.84
N MET A 92 29.64 0.62 -20.16
CA MET A 92 29.28 1.05 -21.53
C MET A 92 30.22 2.15 -22.04
N ASN A 93 30.56 3.12 -21.18
CA ASN A 93 31.48 4.20 -21.58
C ASN A 93 32.91 3.67 -21.79
N GLN A 94 33.37 2.72 -20.97
CA GLN A 94 34.69 2.11 -21.11
C GLN A 94 34.78 1.29 -22.39
N GLU A 95 33.80 0.42 -22.68
CA GLU A 95 33.76 -0.37 -23.92
C GLU A 95 33.82 0.54 -25.16
N ARG A 96 32.99 1.58 -25.20
CA ARG A 96 32.99 2.61 -26.25
C ARG A 96 34.32 3.34 -26.40
N LEU A 97 34.97 3.68 -25.28
CA LEU A 97 36.28 4.35 -25.28
C LEU A 97 37.39 3.42 -25.73
N SER A 98 37.37 2.16 -25.29
CA SER A 98 38.33 1.13 -25.67
C SER A 98 38.24 0.84 -27.17
N ASP A 99 37.04 0.66 -27.72
CA ASP A 99 36.84 0.46 -29.16
C ASP A 99 37.37 1.65 -29.97
N LEU A 100 37.10 2.88 -29.53
CA LEU A 100 37.57 4.09 -30.21
C LEU A 100 39.09 4.23 -30.14
N ALA A 101 39.71 3.85 -29.02
CA ALA A 101 41.15 3.86 -28.86
C ALA A 101 41.81 2.85 -29.81
N THR A 102 41.27 1.64 -29.93
CA THR A 102 41.75 0.61 -30.88
C THR A 102 41.72 1.12 -32.32
N ILE A 103 40.60 1.71 -32.75
CA ILE A 103 40.46 2.30 -34.10
C ILE A 103 41.46 3.44 -34.32
N SER A 104 41.76 4.21 -33.27
CA SER A 104 42.70 5.34 -33.36
C SER A 104 44.17 4.91 -33.44
N ILE A 105 44.52 3.74 -32.90
CA ILE A 105 45.89 3.18 -32.93
C ILE A 105 46.16 2.45 -34.24
N GLU A 106 45.12 1.88 -34.87
CA GLU A 106 45.24 1.24 -36.19
C GLU A 106 45.34 2.22 -37.37
N LYS A 107 45.44 3.53 -37.10
CA LYS A 107 45.65 4.61 -38.07
C LYS A 107 47.08 5.13 -38.03
#